data_AF-A0A7U9RFF8-F1
#
_entry.id   AF-A0A7U9RFF8-F1
#
_cell.length_a   1.000
_cell.length_b   1.000
_cell.length_c   1.000
_cell.angle_alpha   90.00
_cell.angle_beta   90.00
_cell.angle_gamma   90.00
#
_symmetry.space_group_name_H-M   'P 1'
#
loop_
_entity.id
_entity.type
_entity.pdbx_description
1 polymer ?
#
loop_
_entity_poly.entity_id
_entity_poly.type
_entity_poly.pdbx_seq_one_letter_code
_entity_poly.pdbx_strand_id
1 'polypeptide(L)'
;MKIRKKASGIAIESISRLADMKYEPANGELNNIHRRLVSGRKEFEKAVTKTMDAVINMSAMDLTLETNAGAVEQINREVADAVEAISASTESTAEIAAEVSKAHESLTGTIIEVSDESGKIMEDIRHCEKELTSITELSTAAISNAKGMKEDMDGLLGIIQHLNEAIAAISSISAQTNLLALNASIEAARAGEAGKGFAVVAEEISELADRTKALTGRMGEFVNSIQTASRKSSGSVDATVEELEHINEDIQKVWELTGNNRTGMDHIAGSVSSLAAVSEEISSSMNELDSQMQSVNEQSRNLKDNACSLAVSSRAIAELVEPSKAIESHLDESVKIMGNMARDAFYMLDNQIILNCLNRAISAHQAWLGTLQDIARTGELKALQTDCTKCGFGHFYFAFKPVNPKVTGIWEGLDTKHRNFHACGTEMISAVRAGRNSALQGIYERAEACSRELLSDFRALIQTIELLSREQVRIFE
;
A
#
# COMPACT_ATOMS: atom_id res chain seq x y z
N MET A 1 -56.03 18.68 89.93
CA MET A 1 -56.69 18.08 88.73
C MET A 1 -56.60 18.93 87.45
N LYS A 2 -56.77 20.26 87.49
CA LYS A 2 -56.70 21.12 86.29
C LYS A 2 -55.31 21.16 85.59
N ILE A 3 -54.21 21.12 86.36
CA ILE A 3 -52.83 21.14 85.81
C ILE A 3 -52.50 19.84 85.05
N ARG A 4 -52.89 18.68 85.60
CA ARG A 4 -52.71 17.35 84.95
C ARG A 4 -53.47 17.22 83.63
N LYS A 5 -54.68 17.79 83.53
CA LYS A 5 -55.45 17.81 82.26
C LYS A 5 -54.80 18.71 81.20
N LYS A 6 -54.23 19.85 81.60
CA LYS A 6 -53.55 20.78 80.68
C LYS A 6 -52.24 20.20 80.15
N ALA A 7 -51.44 19.54 81.00
CA ALA A 7 -50.21 18.85 80.61
C ALA A 7 -50.45 17.65 79.67
N SER A 8 -51.51 16.87 79.92
CA SER A 8 -51.92 15.77 79.02
C SER A 8 -52.45 16.28 77.68
N GLY A 9 -53.19 17.41 77.66
CA GLY A 9 -53.66 18.04 76.41
C GLY A 9 -52.51 18.53 75.51
N ILE A 10 -51.49 19.16 76.10
CA ILE A 10 -50.29 19.62 75.37
C ILE A 10 -49.48 18.44 74.81
N ALA A 11 -49.37 17.34 75.56
CA ALA A 11 -48.71 16.13 75.08
C ALA A 11 -49.47 15.46 73.93
N ILE A 12 -50.80 15.43 73.97
CA ILE A 12 -51.64 14.91 72.87
C ILE A 12 -51.50 15.79 71.62
N GLU A 13 -51.51 17.11 71.77
CA GLU A 13 -51.30 18.04 70.65
C GLU A 13 -49.90 17.84 70.03
N SER A 14 -48.86 17.73 70.86
CA SER A 14 -47.48 17.46 70.41
C SER A 14 -47.37 16.12 69.69
N ILE A 15 -48.05 15.07 70.16
CA ILE A 15 -48.10 13.77 69.48
C ILE A 15 -48.85 13.84 68.15
N SER A 16 -49.98 14.56 68.09
CA SER A 16 -50.81 14.67 66.89
C SER A 16 -50.09 15.34 65.71
N ARG A 17 -49.19 16.28 66.00
CA ARG A 17 -48.33 16.94 65.00
C ARG A 17 -46.92 16.37 64.97
N LEU A 18 -46.64 15.45 65.89
CA LEU A 18 -45.33 14.89 66.18
C LEU A 18 -44.23 15.99 66.23
N ALA A 19 -44.57 17.05 66.98
CA ALA A 19 -43.72 18.21 67.27
C ALA A 19 -42.88 17.96 68.54
N ASP A 20 -41.83 18.76 68.74
CA ASP A 20 -40.95 18.60 69.89
C ASP A 20 -41.71 18.65 71.22
N MET A 21 -41.59 17.57 72.00
CA MET A 21 -42.34 17.37 73.24
C MET A 21 -41.40 17.31 74.45
N LYS A 22 -41.70 18.10 75.49
CA LYS A 22 -41.05 17.96 76.81
C LYS A 22 -41.58 16.71 77.52
N TYR A 23 -40.68 15.78 77.81
CA TYR A 23 -41.05 14.53 78.47
C TYR A 23 -41.27 14.71 79.97
N GLU A 24 -42.52 14.73 80.40
CA GLU A 24 -42.88 14.76 81.82
C GLU A 24 -43.12 13.35 82.36
N PRO A 25 -42.59 12.98 83.54
CA PRO A 25 -42.79 11.65 84.13
C PRO A 25 -44.27 11.26 84.32
N ALA A 26 -45.16 12.24 84.48
CA ALA A 26 -46.59 12.04 84.63
C ALA A 26 -47.30 11.53 83.35
N ASN A 27 -46.65 11.61 82.19
CA ASN A 27 -47.19 11.27 80.87
C ASN A 27 -46.49 10.04 80.25
N GLY A 28 -46.06 9.07 81.07
CA GLY A 28 -45.19 7.95 80.67
C GLY A 28 -45.56 7.22 79.37
N GLU A 29 -46.83 6.86 79.17
CA GLU A 29 -47.29 6.20 77.95
C GLU A 29 -47.26 7.11 76.71
N LEU A 30 -47.72 8.35 76.85
CA LEU A 30 -47.69 9.37 75.79
C LEU A 30 -46.24 9.68 75.36
N ASN A 31 -45.31 9.76 76.32
CA ASN A 31 -43.88 9.90 76.06
C ASN A 31 -43.32 8.74 75.22
N ASN A 32 -43.72 7.51 75.52
CA ASN A 32 -43.27 6.33 74.78
C ASN A 32 -43.90 6.26 73.37
N ILE A 33 -45.18 6.63 73.22
CA ILE A 33 -45.84 6.72 71.91
C ILE A 33 -45.12 7.75 71.03
N HIS A 34 -44.87 8.96 71.56
CA HIS A 34 -44.14 10.00 70.86
C HIS A 34 -42.76 9.53 70.38
N ARG A 35 -41.95 8.91 71.28
CA ARG A 35 -40.61 8.40 70.91
C ARG A 35 -40.67 7.35 69.80
N ARG A 36 -41.64 6.43 69.85
CA ARG A 36 -41.80 5.38 68.82
C ARG A 36 -42.17 5.98 67.48
N LEU A 37 -43.07 6.98 67.46
CA LEU A 37 -43.49 7.65 66.24
C LEU A 37 -42.34 8.51 65.65
N VAL A 38 -41.59 9.25 66.47
CA VAL A 38 -40.40 9.98 66.02
C VAL A 38 -39.35 9.02 65.45
N SER A 39 -39.12 7.87 66.11
CA SER A 39 -38.22 6.83 65.60
C SER A 39 -38.72 6.25 64.28
N GLY A 40 -40.02 5.98 64.15
CA GLY A 40 -40.63 5.49 62.92
C GLY A 40 -40.49 6.47 61.76
N ARG A 41 -40.67 7.77 62.02
CA ARG A 41 -40.43 8.83 61.02
C ARG A 41 -38.99 8.82 60.54
N LYS A 42 -38.00 8.72 61.44
CA LYS A 42 -36.58 8.67 61.06
C LYS A 42 -36.25 7.45 60.19
N GLU A 43 -36.81 6.29 60.49
CA GLU A 43 -36.64 5.10 59.62
C GLU A 43 -37.34 5.28 58.27
N PHE A 44 -38.51 5.93 58.23
CA PHE A 44 -39.18 6.29 56.98
C PHE A 44 -38.35 7.27 56.13
N GLU A 45 -37.79 8.31 56.73
CA GLU A 45 -36.87 9.26 56.07
C GLU A 45 -35.66 8.55 55.43
N LYS A 46 -35.10 7.58 56.15
CA LYS A 46 -34.01 6.73 55.63
C LYS A 46 -34.47 5.84 54.49
N ALA A 47 -35.68 5.26 54.58
CA ALA A 47 -36.26 4.46 53.50
C ALA A 47 -36.48 5.32 52.25
N VAL A 48 -37.05 6.52 52.38
CA VAL A 48 -37.22 7.49 51.29
C VAL A 48 -35.89 7.80 50.60
N THR A 49 -34.86 8.12 51.38
CA THR A 49 -33.54 8.45 50.84
C THR A 49 -32.95 7.27 50.06
N LYS A 50 -33.02 6.06 50.61
CA LYS A 50 -32.51 4.85 49.94
C LYS A 50 -33.30 4.48 48.68
N THR A 51 -34.63 4.59 48.71
CA THR A 51 -35.46 4.30 47.54
C THR A 51 -35.21 5.34 46.45
N MET A 52 -35.05 6.62 46.81
CA MET A 52 -34.64 7.67 45.87
C MET A 52 -33.30 7.35 45.21
N ASP A 53 -32.29 6.98 45.99
CA ASP A 53 -30.99 6.61 45.42
C ASP A 53 -31.10 5.39 44.50
N ALA A 54 -31.96 4.41 44.84
CA ALA A 54 -32.20 3.25 44.00
C ALA A 54 -32.86 3.64 42.66
N VAL A 55 -33.90 4.48 42.66
CA VAL A 55 -34.55 4.95 41.42
C VAL A 55 -33.53 5.66 40.52
N ILE A 56 -32.74 6.59 41.09
CA ILE A 56 -31.76 7.38 40.33
C ILE A 56 -30.71 6.49 39.68
N ASN A 57 -30.18 5.52 40.43
CA ASN A 57 -29.20 4.58 39.90
C ASN A 57 -29.84 3.66 38.84
N MET A 58 -31.12 3.30 39.00
CA MET A 58 -31.86 2.50 38.03
C MET A 58 -32.04 3.24 36.71
N SER A 59 -32.46 4.51 36.73
CA SER A 59 -32.60 5.34 35.53
C SER A 59 -31.26 5.58 34.81
N ALA A 60 -30.16 5.68 35.56
CA ALA A 60 -28.81 5.75 34.98
C ALA A 60 -28.38 4.43 34.33
N MET A 61 -28.73 3.30 34.94
CA MET A 61 -28.46 1.97 34.40
C MET A 61 -29.29 1.69 33.14
N ASP A 62 -30.57 2.06 33.12
CA ASP A 62 -31.47 1.96 31.97
C ASP A 62 -30.86 2.66 30.73
N LEU A 63 -30.46 3.92 30.91
CA LEU A 63 -29.81 4.70 29.85
C LEU A 63 -28.52 4.04 29.36
N THR A 64 -27.70 3.51 30.28
CA THR A 64 -26.42 2.85 29.94
C THR A 64 -26.64 1.57 29.15
N LEU A 65 -27.64 0.76 29.52
CA LEU A 65 -27.99 -0.46 28.81
C LEU A 65 -28.48 -0.17 27.39
N GLU A 66 -29.36 0.82 27.21
CA GLU A 66 -29.83 1.23 25.88
C GLU A 66 -28.68 1.74 25.00
N THR A 67 -27.78 2.56 25.55
CA THR A 67 -26.63 3.06 24.79
C THR A 67 -25.66 1.96 24.40
N ASN A 68 -25.42 0.99 25.30
CA ASN A 68 -24.52 -0.13 25.04
C ASN A 68 -25.11 -1.09 24.01
N ALA A 69 -26.42 -1.38 24.07
CA ALA A 69 -27.10 -2.21 23.08
C ALA A 69 -26.96 -1.61 21.67
N GLY A 70 -27.22 -0.31 21.52
CA GLY A 70 -27.06 0.38 20.24
C GLY A 70 -25.62 0.42 19.73
N ALA A 71 -24.64 0.62 20.63
CA ALA A 71 -23.22 0.61 20.26
C ALA A 71 -22.76 -0.78 19.77
N VAL A 72 -23.18 -1.84 20.45
CA VAL A 72 -22.87 -3.22 20.07
C VAL A 72 -23.47 -3.57 18.71
N GLU A 73 -24.73 -3.18 18.46
CA GLU A 73 -25.39 -3.38 17.16
C GLU A 73 -24.67 -2.64 16.03
N GLN A 74 -24.19 -1.42 16.29
CA GLN A 74 -23.41 -0.64 15.33
C GLN A 74 -22.07 -1.31 15.00
N ILE A 75 -21.30 -1.71 16.03
CA ILE A 75 -20.04 -2.44 15.85
C ILE A 75 -20.28 -3.71 15.03
N ASN A 76 -21.35 -4.44 15.30
CA ASN A 76 -21.66 -5.67 14.57
C ASN A 76 -21.92 -5.43 13.07
N ARG A 77 -22.58 -4.32 12.72
CA ARG A 77 -22.77 -3.90 11.31
C ARG A 77 -21.44 -3.54 10.65
N GLU A 78 -20.62 -2.73 11.30
CA GLU A 78 -19.30 -2.36 10.78
C GLU A 78 -18.38 -3.57 10.57
N VAL A 79 -18.43 -4.54 11.49
CA VAL A 79 -17.69 -5.79 11.34
C VAL A 79 -18.21 -6.63 10.17
N ALA A 80 -19.52 -6.70 9.96
CA ALA A 80 -20.11 -7.43 8.84
C ALA A 80 -19.70 -6.81 7.49
N ASP A 81 -19.77 -5.48 7.38
CA ASP A 81 -19.34 -4.74 6.20
C ASP A 81 -17.83 -4.95 5.91
N ALA A 82 -17.00 -4.94 6.96
CA ALA A 82 -15.57 -5.22 6.85
C ALA A 82 -15.28 -6.65 6.35
N VAL A 83 -16.02 -7.65 6.83
CA VAL A 83 -15.90 -9.05 6.38
C VAL A 83 -16.26 -9.19 4.90
N GLU A 84 -17.31 -8.51 4.43
CA GLU A 84 -17.71 -8.50 3.02
C GLU A 84 -16.62 -7.85 2.15
N ALA A 85 -16.09 -6.70 2.57
CA ALA A 85 -15.01 -6.01 1.88
C ALA A 85 -13.72 -6.85 1.80
N ILE A 86 -13.34 -7.51 2.91
CA ILE A 86 -12.19 -8.43 2.94
C ILE A 86 -12.40 -9.60 1.98
N SER A 87 -13.62 -10.16 1.93
CA SER A 87 -13.94 -11.28 1.04
C SER A 87 -13.81 -10.89 -0.43
N ALA A 88 -14.34 -9.72 -0.82
CA ALA A 88 -14.21 -9.20 -2.18
C ALA A 88 -12.74 -8.90 -2.55
N SER A 89 -11.97 -8.31 -1.63
CA SER A 89 -10.54 -8.05 -1.84
C SER A 89 -9.74 -9.34 -1.99
N THR A 90 -10.12 -10.39 -1.25
CA THR A 90 -9.50 -11.71 -1.32
C THR A 90 -9.79 -12.34 -2.69
N GLU A 91 -11.03 -12.32 -3.15
CA GLU A 91 -11.38 -12.84 -4.49
C GLU A 91 -10.60 -12.14 -5.61
N SER A 92 -10.53 -10.80 -5.58
CA SER A 92 -9.75 -10.03 -6.56
C SER A 92 -8.24 -10.34 -6.50
N THR A 93 -7.68 -10.52 -5.30
CA THR A 93 -6.26 -10.88 -5.15
C THR A 93 -5.97 -12.28 -5.72
N ALA A 94 -6.90 -13.22 -5.57
CA ALA A 94 -6.77 -14.56 -6.14
C ALA A 94 -6.80 -14.54 -7.67
N GLU A 95 -7.66 -13.70 -8.28
CA GLU A 95 -7.68 -13.50 -9.74
C GLU A 95 -6.35 -12.94 -10.27
N ILE A 96 -5.82 -11.91 -9.60
CA ILE A 96 -4.52 -11.31 -9.95
C ILE A 96 -3.40 -12.35 -9.82
N ALA A 97 -3.38 -13.12 -8.73
CA ALA A 97 -2.38 -14.16 -8.54
C ALA A 97 -2.42 -15.23 -9.65
N ALA A 98 -3.62 -15.61 -10.09
CA ALA A 98 -3.79 -16.53 -11.22
C ALA A 98 -3.26 -15.96 -12.54
N GLU A 99 -3.51 -14.67 -12.81
CA GLU A 99 -2.99 -13.98 -13.99
C GLU A 99 -1.46 -13.90 -13.97
N VAL A 100 -0.87 -13.54 -12.81
CA VAL A 100 0.58 -13.50 -12.66
C VAL A 100 1.20 -14.89 -12.82
N SER A 101 0.59 -15.94 -12.26
CA SER A 101 1.05 -17.32 -12.42
C SER A 101 1.09 -17.74 -13.90
N LYS A 102 0.06 -17.39 -14.68
CA LYS A 102 0.01 -17.66 -16.12
C LYS A 102 1.07 -16.87 -16.90
N ALA A 103 1.26 -15.59 -16.58
CA ALA A 103 2.30 -14.78 -17.19
C ALA A 103 3.70 -15.33 -16.86
N HIS A 104 3.86 -15.82 -15.63
CA HIS A 104 5.09 -16.42 -15.13
C HIS A 104 5.45 -17.75 -15.83
N GLU A 105 4.46 -18.61 -16.08
CA GLU A 105 4.64 -19.83 -16.88
C GLU A 105 5.12 -19.49 -18.30
N SER A 106 4.52 -18.46 -18.93
CA SER A 106 4.92 -17.99 -20.26
C SER A 106 6.34 -17.42 -20.27
N LEU A 107 6.72 -16.66 -19.23
CA LEU A 107 8.07 -16.16 -19.04
C LEU A 107 9.08 -17.31 -18.92
N THR A 108 8.76 -18.33 -18.13
CA THR A 108 9.61 -19.51 -17.96
C THR A 108 9.84 -20.23 -19.30
N GLY A 109 8.79 -20.40 -20.11
CA GLY A 109 8.92 -20.94 -21.47
C GLY A 109 9.84 -20.09 -22.34
N THR A 110 9.67 -18.77 -22.31
CA THR A 110 10.52 -17.83 -23.07
C THR A 110 11.99 -17.90 -22.65
N ILE A 111 12.27 -18.02 -21.35
CA ILE A 111 13.64 -18.17 -20.83
C ILE A 111 14.30 -19.44 -21.40
N ILE A 112 13.56 -20.55 -21.44
CA ILE A 112 14.05 -21.83 -21.99
C ILE A 112 14.33 -21.69 -23.50
N GLU A 113 13.39 -21.10 -24.25
CA GLU A 113 13.55 -20.88 -25.70
C GLU A 113 14.76 -20.00 -26.01
N VAL A 114 14.92 -18.87 -25.31
CA VAL A 114 16.06 -17.98 -25.48
C VAL A 114 17.36 -18.68 -25.09
N SER A 115 17.36 -19.51 -24.04
CA SER A 115 18.54 -20.30 -23.63
C SER A 115 18.96 -21.31 -24.70
N ASP A 116 18.00 -22.01 -25.32
CA ASP A 116 18.27 -22.98 -26.38
C ASP A 116 18.83 -22.29 -27.64
N GLU A 117 18.19 -21.21 -28.07
CA GLU A 117 18.63 -20.44 -29.23
C GLU A 117 20.00 -19.79 -29.01
N SER A 118 20.24 -19.33 -27.78
CA SER A 118 21.54 -18.85 -27.33
C SER A 118 22.64 -19.91 -27.48
N GLY A 119 22.33 -21.16 -27.12
CA GLY A 119 23.23 -22.30 -27.26
C GLY A 119 23.58 -22.58 -28.72
N LYS A 120 22.59 -22.54 -29.62
CA LYS A 120 22.80 -22.75 -31.08
C LYS A 120 23.68 -21.64 -31.68
N ILE A 121 23.42 -20.38 -31.34
CA ILE A 121 24.24 -19.27 -31.84
C ILE A 121 25.69 -19.38 -31.36
N MET A 122 25.93 -19.82 -30.10
CA MET A 122 27.29 -20.09 -29.63
C MET A 122 27.97 -21.21 -30.43
N GLU A 123 27.23 -22.24 -30.85
CA GLU A 123 27.75 -23.31 -31.71
C GLU A 123 28.10 -22.78 -33.10
N ASP A 124 27.23 -21.96 -33.71
CA ASP A 124 27.48 -21.31 -35.00
C ASP A 124 28.70 -20.38 -34.96
N ILE A 125 28.88 -19.63 -33.86
CA ILE A 125 30.07 -18.80 -33.64
C ILE A 125 31.33 -19.67 -33.63
N ARG A 126 31.34 -20.78 -32.90
CA ARG A 126 32.50 -21.71 -32.88
C ARG A 126 32.77 -22.31 -34.25
N HIS A 127 31.72 -22.62 -35.01
CA HIS A 127 31.87 -23.09 -36.39
C HIS A 127 32.50 -22.00 -37.28
N CYS A 128 32.05 -20.75 -37.15
CA CYS A 128 32.61 -19.61 -37.87
C CYS A 128 34.09 -19.38 -37.53
N GLU A 129 34.48 -19.42 -36.24
CA GLU A 129 35.88 -19.31 -35.79
C GLU A 129 36.77 -20.39 -36.45
N LYS A 130 36.26 -21.62 -36.55
CA LYS A 130 36.97 -22.72 -37.21
C LYS A 130 37.13 -22.51 -38.72
N GLU A 131 36.07 -22.09 -39.39
CA GLU A 131 36.11 -21.79 -40.83
C GLU A 131 37.06 -20.62 -41.13
N LEU A 132 37.03 -19.55 -40.33
CA LEU A 132 37.95 -18.42 -40.46
C LEU A 132 39.42 -18.84 -40.29
N THR A 133 39.70 -19.76 -39.35
CA THR A 133 41.03 -20.33 -39.19
C THR A 133 41.49 -21.03 -40.47
N SER A 134 40.64 -21.91 -41.03
CA SER A 134 40.89 -22.63 -42.28
C SER A 134 41.12 -21.69 -43.47
N ILE A 135 40.29 -20.65 -43.61
CA ILE A 135 40.43 -19.66 -44.68
C ILE A 135 41.74 -18.86 -44.53
N THR A 136 42.14 -18.53 -43.30
CA THR A 136 43.41 -17.84 -43.04
C THR A 136 44.61 -18.69 -43.47
N GLU A 137 44.58 -19.99 -43.16
CA GLU A 137 45.62 -20.95 -43.59
C GLU A 137 45.68 -21.07 -45.13
N LEU A 138 44.52 -21.18 -45.78
CA LEU A 138 44.41 -21.24 -47.25
C LEU A 138 44.93 -19.96 -47.92
N SER A 139 44.56 -18.78 -47.39
CA SER A 139 45.03 -17.48 -47.90
C SER A 139 46.55 -17.36 -47.78
N THR A 140 47.11 -17.74 -46.63
CA THR A 140 48.56 -17.74 -46.40
C THR A 140 49.29 -18.65 -47.38
N ALA A 141 48.77 -19.86 -47.61
CA ALA A 141 49.32 -20.78 -48.59
C ALA A 141 49.23 -20.23 -50.03
N ALA A 142 48.12 -19.60 -50.40
CA ALA A 142 47.93 -18.98 -51.71
C ALA A 142 48.93 -17.83 -51.95
N ILE A 143 49.16 -16.96 -50.95
CA ILE A 143 50.17 -15.90 -51.03
C ILE A 143 51.57 -16.49 -51.22
N SER A 144 51.90 -17.56 -50.48
CA SER A 144 53.19 -18.24 -50.63
C SER A 144 53.37 -18.81 -52.04
N ASN A 145 52.35 -19.46 -52.60
CA ASN A 145 52.38 -20.01 -53.96
C ASN A 145 52.50 -18.91 -55.02
N ALA A 146 51.77 -17.80 -54.86
CA ALA A 146 51.85 -16.66 -55.76
C ALA A 146 53.26 -16.03 -55.75
N LYS A 147 53.88 -15.90 -54.57
CA LYS A 147 55.28 -15.45 -54.45
C LYS A 147 56.26 -16.39 -55.17
N GLY A 148 56.11 -17.71 -55.00
CA GLY A 148 56.91 -18.69 -55.74
C GLY A 148 56.74 -18.56 -57.26
N MET A 149 55.51 -18.39 -57.74
CA MET A 149 55.23 -18.17 -59.17
C MET A 149 55.84 -16.86 -59.69
N LYS A 150 55.93 -15.82 -58.85
CA LYS A 150 56.63 -14.58 -59.19
C LYS A 150 58.13 -14.82 -59.39
N GLU A 151 58.76 -15.53 -58.46
CA GLU A 151 60.19 -15.89 -58.57
C GLU A 151 60.47 -16.71 -59.84
N ASP A 152 59.59 -17.67 -60.18
CA ASP A 152 59.69 -18.46 -61.42
C ASP A 152 59.58 -17.57 -62.68
N MET A 153 58.68 -16.58 -62.67
CA MET A 153 58.52 -15.64 -63.78
C MET A 153 59.73 -14.70 -63.92
N ASP A 154 60.29 -14.23 -62.81
CA ASP A 154 61.50 -13.41 -62.80
C ASP A 154 62.71 -14.22 -63.31
N GLY A 155 62.82 -15.49 -62.91
CA GLY A 155 63.80 -16.43 -63.44
C GLY A 155 63.66 -16.65 -64.95
N LEU A 156 62.43 -16.85 -65.44
CA LEU A 156 62.13 -16.99 -66.87
C LEU A 156 62.51 -15.72 -67.66
N LEU A 157 62.22 -14.53 -67.13
CA LEU A 157 62.62 -13.26 -67.74
C LEU A 157 64.15 -13.13 -67.84
N GLY A 158 64.88 -13.60 -66.83
CA GLY A 158 66.34 -13.70 -66.87
C GLY A 158 66.85 -14.63 -67.98
N ILE A 159 66.26 -15.82 -68.13
CA ILE A 159 66.59 -16.76 -69.21
C ILE A 159 66.33 -16.14 -70.60
N ILE A 160 65.19 -15.46 -70.75
CA ILE A 160 64.81 -14.77 -71.98
C ILE A 160 65.82 -13.67 -72.35
N GLN A 161 66.36 -12.96 -71.35
CA GLN A 161 67.41 -11.97 -71.58
C GLN A 161 68.68 -12.63 -72.15
N HIS A 162 69.12 -13.74 -71.57
CA HIS A 162 70.26 -14.51 -72.11
C HIS A 162 69.99 -15.06 -73.51
N LEU A 163 68.75 -15.47 -73.82
CA LEU A 163 68.38 -15.88 -75.18
C LEU A 163 68.46 -14.73 -76.19
N ASN A 164 68.03 -13.54 -75.82
CA ASN A 164 68.16 -12.35 -76.66
C ASN A 164 69.63 -12.00 -76.93
N GLU A 165 70.50 -12.09 -75.91
CA GLU A 165 71.95 -11.91 -76.06
C GLU A 165 72.56 -12.94 -77.04
N ALA A 166 72.17 -14.21 -76.91
CA ALA A 166 72.61 -15.27 -77.81
C ALA A 166 72.13 -15.05 -79.26
N ILE A 167 70.86 -14.67 -79.46
CA ILE A 167 70.30 -14.36 -80.78
C ILE A 167 71.04 -13.18 -81.42
N ALA A 168 71.33 -12.13 -80.64
CA ALA A 168 72.11 -10.98 -81.12
C ALA A 168 73.53 -11.37 -81.52
N ALA A 169 74.18 -12.23 -80.74
CA ALA A 169 75.49 -12.78 -81.06
C ALA A 169 75.47 -13.62 -82.35
N ILE A 170 74.50 -14.52 -82.52
CA ILE A 170 74.34 -15.33 -83.74
C ILE A 170 74.06 -14.42 -84.95
N SER A 171 73.21 -13.41 -84.80
CA SER A 171 72.93 -12.45 -85.86
C SER A 171 74.18 -11.67 -86.28
N SER A 172 75.01 -11.27 -85.31
CA SER A 172 76.31 -10.63 -85.55
C SER A 172 77.29 -11.56 -86.26
N ILE A 173 77.39 -12.83 -85.83
CA ILE A 173 78.21 -13.85 -86.49
C ILE A 173 77.74 -14.07 -87.93
N SER A 174 76.44 -14.27 -88.15
CA SER A 174 75.84 -14.43 -89.47
C SER A 174 76.12 -13.22 -90.37
N ALA A 175 76.03 -11.98 -89.86
CA ALA A 175 76.39 -10.78 -90.61
C ALA A 175 77.89 -10.75 -90.97
N GLN A 176 78.77 -11.12 -90.04
CA GLN A 176 80.21 -11.24 -90.31
C GLN A 176 80.52 -12.34 -91.33
N THR A 177 79.88 -13.50 -91.21
CA THR A 177 80.01 -14.62 -92.17
C THR A 177 79.54 -14.21 -93.54
N ASN A 178 78.42 -13.48 -93.66
CA ASN A 178 77.96 -12.97 -94.94
C ASN A 178 78.96 -11.97 -95.55
N LEU A 179 79.55 -11.09 -94.73
CA LEU A 179 80.57 -10.14 -95.17
C LEU A 179 81.87 -10.85 -95.63
N LEU A 180 82.29 -11.89 -94.90
CA LEU A 180 83.41 -12.76 -95.28
C LEU A 180 83.13 -13.51 -96.60
N ALA A 181 81.93 -14.05 -96.75
CA ALA A 181 81.49 -14.76 -97.95
C ALA A 181 81.43 -13.81 -99.17
N LEU A 182 80.93 -12.60 -98.99
CA LEU A 182 80.93 -11.55 -100.00
C LEU A 182 82.36 -11.19 -100.44
N ASN A 183 83.26 -10.99 -99.47
CA ASN A 183 84.68 -10.72 -99.77
C ASN A 183 85.34 -11.90 -100.51
N ALA A 184 85.03 -13.14 -100.13
CA ALA A 184 85.52 -14.34 -100.82
C ALA A 184 84.95 -14.49 -102.23
N SER A 185 83.67 -14.14 -102.44
CA SER A 185 83.02 -14.13 -103.76
C SER A 185 83.65 -13.09 -104.69
N ILE A 186 83.94 -11.89 -104.17
CA ILE A 186 84.68 -10.82 -104.88
C ILE A 186 86.07 -11.30 -105.30
N GLU A 187 86.83 -11.92 -104.40
CA GLU A 187 88.19 -12.38 -104.69
C GLU A 187 88.21 -13.61 -105.63
N ALA A 188 87.20 -14.48 -105.52
CA ALA A 188 86.99 -15.59 -106.46
C ALA A 188 86.63 -15.12 -107.88
N ALA A 189 85.83 -14.05 -108.01
CA ALA A 189 85.57 -13.40 -109.29
C ALA A 189 86.83 -12.75 -109.89
N ARG A 190 87.73 -12.26 -109.03
CA ARG A 190 89.03 -11.67 -109.39
C ARG A 190 90.04 -12.68 -109.94
N ALA A 191 89.95 -13.94 -109.51
CA ALA A 191 90.81 -15.05 -109.96
C ALA A 191 90.38 -15.68 -111.31
N GLY A 192 89.29 -15.21 -111.93
CA GLY A 192 88.86 -15.64 -113.27
C GLY A 192 88.42 -17.12 -113.33
N GLU A 193 88.83 -17.86 -114.38
CA GLU A 193 88.48 -19.28 -114.59
C GLU A 193 88.92 -20.19 -113.42
N ALA A 194 90.04 -19.88 -112.76
CA ALA A 194 90.56 -20.67 -111.62
C ALA A 194 89.73 -20.51 -110.32
N GLY A 195 88.93 -19.45 -110.22
CA GLY A 195 88.13 -19.10 -109.03
C GLY A 195 86.67 -19.57 -109.06
N LYS A 196 86.17 -20.11 -110.19
CA LYS A 196 84.73 -20.47 -110.34
C LYS A 196 84.21 -21.40 -109.25
N GLY A 197 84.99 -22.41 -108.84
CA GLY A 197 84.59 -23.32 -107.76
C GLY A 197 84.49 -22.62 -106.38
N PHE A 198 85.37 -21.66 -106.11
CA PHE A 198 85.34 -20.86 -104.88
C PHE A 198 84.20 -19.84 -104.89
N ALA A 199 83.85 -19.28 -106.04
CA ALA A 199 82.73 -18.35 -106.18
C ALA A 199 81.39 -19.03 -105.84
N VAL A 200 81.17 -20.27 -106.32
CA VAL A 200 79.96 -21.05 -105.98
C VAL A 200 79.88 -21.34 -104.49
N VAL A 201 80.99 -21.70 -103.84
CA VAL A 201 81.03 -21.95 -102.39
C VAL A 201 80.79 -20.65 -101.60
N ALA A 202 81.36 -19.53 -102.04
CA ALA A 202 81.16 -18.23 -101.40
C ALA A 202 79.71 -17.74 -101.50
N GLU A 203 79.05 -17.92 -102.65
CA GLU A 203 77.63 -17.62 -102.84
C GLU A 203 76.76 -18.48 -101.90
N GLU A 204 77.03 -19.79 -101.81
CA GLU A 204 76.29 -20.70 -100.91
C GLU A 204 76.47 -20.33 -99.43
N ILE A 205 77.68 -19.90 -99.02
CA ILE A 205 77.93 -19.41 -97.65
C ILE A 205 77.18 -18.10 -97.40
N SER A 206 77.14 -17.18 -98.37
CA SER A 206 76.40 -15.92 -98.27
C SER A 206 74.89 -16.18 -98.12
N GLU A 207 74.34 -17.07 -98.94
CA GLU A 207 72.92 -17.46 -98.86
C GLU A 207 72.59 -18.17 -97.53
N LEU A 208 73.48 -19.04 -97.03
CA LEU A 208 73.33 -19.69 -95.72
C LEU A 208 73.38 -18.68 -94.57
N ALA A 209 74.26 -17.68 -94.67
CA ALA A 209 74.37 -16.61 -93.70
C ALA A 209 73.10 -15.74 -93.69
N ASP A 210 72.55 -15.38 -94.85
CA ASP A 210 71.29 -14.63 -94.94
C ASP A 210 70.08 -15.43 -94.45
N ARG A 211 70.01 -16.74 -94.74
CA ARG A 211 69.00 -17.64 -94.15
C ARG A 211 69.12 -17.68 -92.63
N THR A 212 70.35 -17.76 -92.10
CA THR A 212 70.61 -17.75 -90.66
C THR A 212 70.14 -16.43 -90.04
N LYS A 213 70.44 -15.29 -90.68
CA LYS A 213 69.97 -13.96 -90.25
C LYS A 213 68.45 -13.90 -90.17
N ALA A 214 67.76 -14.36 -91.22
CA ALA A 214 66.30 -14.40 -91.26
C ALA A 214 65.71 -15.31 -90.16
N LEU A 215 66.30 -16.49 -89.94
CA LEU A 215 65.92 -17.41 -88.87
C LEU A 215 66.11 -16.80 -87.48
N THR A 216 67.25 -16.14 -87.22
CA THR A 216 67.48 -15.42 -85.96
C THR A 216 66.52 -14.25 -85.76
N GLY A 217 66.14 -13.54 -86.83
CA GLY A 217 65.14 -12.48 -86.76
C GLY A 217 63.77 -13.01 -86.30
N ARG A 218 63.31 -14.12 -86.91
CA ARG A 218 62.08 -14.79 -86.50
C ARG A 218 62.16 -15.35 -85.07
N MET A 219 63.32 -15.88 -84.66
CA MET A 219 63.55 -16.28 -83.27
C MET A 219 63.48 -15.09 -82.31
N GLY A 220 64.01 -13.93 -82.70
CA GLY A 220 63.92 -12.70 -81.91
C GLY A 220 62.47 -12.25 -81.69
N GLU A 221 61.64 -12.27 -82.73
CA GLU A 221 60.20 -11.98 -82.62
C GLU A 221 59.49 -12.97 -81.68
N PHE A 222 59.82 -14.26 -81.78
CA PHE A 222 59.25 -15.30 -80.92
C PHE A 222 59.67 -15.12 -79.45
N VAL A 223 60.95 -14.89 -79.18
CA VAL A 223 61.48 -14.63 -77.83
C VAL A 223 60.87 -13.35 -77.24
N ASN A 224 60.69 -12.29 -78.04
CA ASN A 224 60.02 -11.07 -77.59
C ASN A 224 58.53 -11.31 -77.25
N SER A 225 57.87 -12.19 -77.99
CA SER A 225 56.49 -12.62 -77.69
C SER A 225 56.42 -13.37 -76.36
N ILE A 226 57.37 -14.28 -76.10
CA ILE A 226 57.49 -14.96 -74.79
C ILE A 226 57.77 -13.93 -73.69
N GLN A 227 58.69 -12.98 -73.90
CA GLN A 227 58.99 -11.94 -72.92
C GLN A 227 57.75 -11.12 -72.55
N THR A 228 56.95 -10.74 -73.55
CA THR A 228 55.71 -10.00 -73.35
C THR A 228 54.69 -10.82 -72.56
N ALA A 229 54.54 -12.10 -72.89
CA ALA A 229 53.66 -13.01 -72.16
C ALA A 229 54.13 -13.20 -70.70
N SER A 230 55.42 -13.42 -70.46
CA SER A 230 56.01 -13.56 -69.12
C SER A 230 55.84 -12.30 -68.27
N ARG A 231 56.06 -11.10 -68.83
CA ARG A 231 55.80 -9.83 -68.13
C ARG A 231 54.33 -9.67 -67.77
N LYS A 232 53.42 -10.04 -68.67
CA LYS A 232 51.98 -10.00 -68.40
C LYS A 232 51.62 -10.97 -67.27
N SER A 233 52.15 -12.19 -67.30
CA SER A 233 51.93 -13.18 -66.23
C SER A 233 52.47 -12.69 -64.89
N SER A 234 53.68 -12.10 -64.86
CA SER A 234 54.26 -11.49 -63.66
C SER A 234 53.35 -10.38 -63.09
N GLY A 235 52.85 -9.48 -63.92
CA GLY A 235 51.89 -8.46 -63.50
C GLY A 235 50.56 -9.04 -62.98
N SER A 236 50.06 -10.14 -63.57
CA SER A 236 48.88 -10.84 -63.05
C SER A 236 49.14 -11.51 -61.70
N VAL A 237 50.34 -12.03 -61.46
CA VAL A 237 50.75 -12.56 -60.15
C VAL A 237 50.77 -11.45 -59.09
N ASP A 238 51.31 -10.28 -59.43
CA ASP A 238 51.34 -9.13 -58.51
C ASP A 238 49.93 -8.68 -58.11
N ALA A 239 49.02 -8.55 -59.08
CA ALA A 239 47.62 -8.23 -58.79
C ALA A 239 46.95 -9.31 -57.92
N THR A 240 47.27 -10.59 -58.15
CA THR A 240 46.74 -11.69 -57.34
C THR A 240 47.23 -11.63 -55.88
N VAL A 241 48.49 -11.25 -55.66
CA VAL A 241 49.05 -11.07 -54.31
C VAL A 241 48.34 -9.91 -53.59
N GLU A 242 48.16 -8.78 -54.26
CA GLU A 242 47.45 -7.62 -53.70
C GLU A 242 46.00 -7.97 -53.33
N GLU A 243 45.28 -8.67 -54.20
CA GLU A 243 43.92 -9.16 -53.91
C GLU A 243 43.87 -10.12 -52.71
N LEU A 244 44.85 -11.03 -52.58
CA LEU A 244 44.95 -11.95 -51.45
C LEU A 244 45.27 -11.23 -50.13
N GLU A 245 46.09 -10.18 -50.17
CA GLU A 245 46.38 -9.34 -49.01
C GLU A 245 45.10 -8.63 -48.52
N HIS A 246 44.30 -8.08 -49.44
CA HIS A 246 42.98 -7.51 -49.09
C HIS A 246 42.01 -8.54 -48.52
N ILE A 247 41.96 -9.75 -49.07
CA ILE A 247 41.16 -10.85 -48.50
C ILE A 247 41.59 -11.14 -47.05
N ASN A 248 42.90 -11.12 -46.77
CA ASN A 248 43.40 -11.34 -45.42
C ASN A 248 42.99 -10.21 -44.45
N GLU A 249 43.00 -8.96 -44.89
CA GLU A 249 42.48 -7.83 -44.10
C GLU A 249 40.98 -8.00 -43.79
N ASP A 250 40.18 -8.45 -44.75
CA ASP A 250 38.75 -8.68 -44.55
C ASP A 250 38.49 -9.86 -43.61
N ILE A 251 39.29 -10.94 -43.69
CA ILE A 251 39.22 -12.05 -42.73
C ILE A 251 39.49 -11.56 -41.30
N GLN A 252 40.45 -10.65 -41.09
CA GLN A 252 40.70 -10.08 -39.76
C GLN A 252 39.51 -9.28 -39.23
N LYS A 253 38.82 -8.51 -40.10
CA LYS A 253 37.59 -7.79 -39.71
C LYS A 253 36.47 -8.76 -39.31
N VAL A 254 36.31 -9.86 -40.05
CA VAL A 254 35.31 -10.89 -39.69
C VAL A 254 35.66 -11.56 -38.36
N TRP A 255 36.95 -11.82 -38.09
CA TRP A 255 37.41 -12.29 -36.79
C TRP A 255 37.01 -11.37 -35.63
N GLU A 256 37.21 -10.06 -35.80
CA GLU A 256 36.81 -9.06 -34.81
C GLU A 256 35.30 -9.08 -34.56
N LEU A 257 34.50 -9.12 -35.63
CA LEU A 257 33.03 -9.20 -35.53
C LEU A 257 32.57 -10.48 -34.83
N THR A 258 33.17 -11.62 -35.16
CA THR A 258 32.86 -12.91 -34.51
C THR A 258 33.23 -12.89 -33.03
N GLY A 259 34.36 -12.29 -32.65
CA GLY A 259 34.77 -12.10 -31.25
C GLY A 259 33.80 -11.19 -30.47
N ASN A 260 33.33 -10.11 -31.11
CA ASN A 260 32.30 -9.23 -30.53
C ASN A 260 30.97 -9.96 -30.34
N ASN A 261 30.54 -10.75 -31.33
CA ASN A 261 29.33 -11.57 -31.24
C ASN A 261 29.43 -12.58 -30.09
N ARG A 262 30.58 -13.23 -29.92
CA ARG A 262 30.82 -14.14 -28.79
C ARG A 262 30.63 -13.45 -27.45
N THR A 263 31.22 -12.27 -27.28
CA THR A 263 31.08 -11.49 -26.04
C THR A 263 29.63 -11.07 -25.80
N GLY A 264 28.92 -10.64 -26.85
CA GLY A 264 27.48 -10.35 -26.77
C GLY A 264 26.66 -11.57 -26.35
N MET A 265 27.01 -12.75 -26.86
CA MET A 265 26.36 -14.01 -26.55
C MET A 265 26.58 -14.43 -25.08
N ASP A 266 27.80 -14.26 -24.56
CA ASP A 266 28.10 -14.50 -23.15
C ASP A 266 27.27 -13.57 -22.23
N HIS A 267 27.06 -12.32 -22.61
CA HIS A 267 26.17 -11.40 -21.88
C HIS A 267 24.69 -11.82 -21.92
N ILE A 268 24.21 -12.31 -23.06
CA ILE A 268 22.85 -12.85 -23.18
C ILE A 268 22.69 -14.07 -22.27
N ALA A 269 23.65 -15.00 -22.28
CA ALA A 269 23.62 -16.17 -21.40
C ALA A 269 23.59 -15.79 -19.91
N GLY A 270 24.38 -14.79 -19.49
CA GLY A 270 24.32 -14.24 -18.14
C GLY A 270 22.97 -13.60 -17.79
N SER A 271 22.34 -12.92 -18.75
CA SER A 271 21.02 -12.31 -18.60
C SER A 271 19.93 -13.37 -18.46
N VAL A 272 19.98 -14.44 -19.26
CA VAL A 272 19.08 -15.61 -19.16
C VAL A 272 19.20 -16.27 -17.80
N SER A 273 20.42 -16.48 -17.29
CA SER A 273 20.63 -17.03 -15.95
C SER A 273 20.06 -16.13 -14.84
N SER A 274 20.19 -14.81 -15.00
CA SER A 274 19.62 -13.85 -14.04
C SER A 274 18.08 -13.87 -14.08
N LEU A 275 17.50 -13.95 -15.29
CA LEU A 275 16.05 -14.09 -15.47
C LEU A 275 15.53 -15.39 -14.85
N ALA A 276 16.26 -16.50 -14.95
CA ALA A 276 15.90 -17.75 -14.31
C ALA A 276 15.85 -17.62 -12.78
N ALA A 277 16.83 -16.94 -12.17
CA ALA A 277 16.83 -16.68 -10.73
C ALA A 277 15.64 -15.80 -10.27
N VAL A 278 15.35 -14.73 -11.02
CA VAL A 278 14.14 -13.92 -10.79
C VAL A 278 12.88 -14.75 -10.96
N SER A 279 12.88 -15.69 -11.90
CA SER A 279 11.76 -16.61 -12.12
C SER A 279 11.50 -17.46 -10.86
N GLU A 280 12.54 -18.05 -10.28
CA GLU A 280 12.41 -18.81 -9.02
C GLU A 280 11.88 -17.95 -7.87
N GLU A 281 12.32 -16.70 -7.76
CA GLU A 281 11.86 -15.75 -6.74
C GLU A 281 10.36 -15.41 -6.90
N ILE A 282 9.88 -15.23 -8.14
CA ILE A 282 8.46 -15.03 -8.43
C ILE A 282 7.66 -16.26 -7.99
N SER A 283 8.13 -17.47 -8.30
CA SER A 283 7.45 -18.72 -7.89
C SER A 283 7.36 -18.83 -6.35
N SER A 284 8.44 -18.51 -5.64
CA SER A 284 8.43 -18.46 -4.17
C SER A 284 7.43 -17.43 -3.65
N SER A 285 7.41 -16.23 -4.23
CA SER A 285 6.49 -15.15 -3.86
C SER A 285 5.03 -15.54 -4.08
N MET A 286 4.72 -16.28 -5.15
CA MET A 286 3.37 -16.80 -5.42
C MET A 286 2.92 -17.82 -4.37
N ASN A 287 3.81 -18.71 -3.93
CA ASN A 287 3.51 -19.66 -2.86
C ASN A 287 3.25 -18.95 -1.51
N GLU A 288 4.03 -17.91 -1.22
CA GLU A 288 3.81 -17.09 -0.02
C GLU A 288 2.48 -16.33 -0.10
N LEU A 289 2.15 -15.77 -1.27
CA LEU A 289 0.87 -15.11 -1.51
C LEU A 289 -0.30 -16.07 -1.27
N ASP A 290 -0.25 -17.30 -1.77
CA ASP A 290 -1.29 -18.31 -1.53
C ASP A 290 -1.45 -18.61 -0.03
N SER A 291 -0.34 -18.75 0.71
CA SER A 291 -0.37 -18.96 2.16
C SER A 291 -0.99 -17.77 2.91
N GLN A 292 -0.64 -16.53 2.53
CA GLN A 292 -1.22 -15.32 3.10
C GLN A 292 -2.72 -15.24 2.82
N MET A 293 -3.15 -15.60 1.61
CA MET A 293 -4.56 -15.65 1.22
C MET A 293 -5.38 -16.64 2.05
N GLN A 294 -4.80 -17.81 2.36
CA GLN A 294 -5.43 -18.77 3.27
C GLN A 294 -5.56 -18.19 4.68
N SER A 295 -4.53 -17.49 5.18
CA SER A 295 -4.57 -16.85 6.50
C SER A 295 -5.61 -15.73 6.58
N VAL A 296 -5.73 -14.88 5.56
CA VAL A 296 -6.75 -13.82 5.48
C VAL A 296 -8.15 -14.42 5.48
N ASN A 297 -8.38 -15.50 4.74
CA ASN A 297 -9.65 -16.22 4.76
C ASN A 297 -10.00 -16.79 6.14
N GLU A 298 -9.03 -17.34 6.86
CA GLU A 298 -9.21 -17.81 8.23
C GLU A 298 -9.56 -16.66 9.19
N GLN A 299 -8.84 -15.54 9.10
CA GLN A 299 -9.12 -14.35 9.90
C GLN A 299 -10.51 -13.78 9.62
N SER A 300 -10.95 -13.74 8.35
CA SER A 300 -12.29 -13.33 7.96
C SER A 300 -13.38 -14.22 8.59
N ARG A 301 -13.16 -15.55 8.61
CA ARG A 301 -14.06 -16.49 9.29
C ARG A 301 -14.13 -16.23 10.79
N ASN A 302 -12.99 -16.06 11.44
CA ASN A 302 -12.94 -15.74 12.87
C ASN A 302 -13.66 -14.43 13.20
N LEU A 303 -13.51 -13.42 12.32
CA LEU A 303 -14.18 -12.13 12.47
C LEU A 303 -15.71 -12.26 12.34
N LYS A 304 -16.17 -13.10 11.41
CA LYS A 304 -17.60 -13.43 11.26
C LYS A 304 -18.16 -14.16 12.48
N ASP A 305 -17.41 -15.08 13.07
CA ASP A 305 -17.83 -15.78 14.29
C ASP A 305 -17.89 -14.84 15.50
N ASN A 306 -16.94 -13.90 15.59
CA ASN A 306 -16.97 -12.84 16.59
C ASN A 306 -18.19 -11.93 16.43
N ALA A 307 -18.54 -11.55 15.20
CA ALA A 307 -19.75 -10.80 14.89
C ALA A 307 -21.02 -11.55 15.35
N CYS A 308 -21.09 -12.86 15.06
CA CYS A 308 -22.20 -13.69 15.54
C CYS A 308 -22.30 -13.69 17.08
N SER A 309 -21.17 -13.85 17.77
CA SER A 309 -21.12 -13.81 19.24
C SER A 309 -21.51 -12.44 19.82
N LEU A 310 -21.12 -11.37 19.12
CA LEU A 310 -21.46 -10.00 19.48
C LEU A 310 -22.97 -9.75 19.30
N ALA A 311 -23.58 -10.27 18.23
CA ALA A 311 -25.02 -10.20 18.01
C ALA A 311 -25.83 -10.91 19.11
N VAL A 312 -25.35 -12.07 19.59
CA VAL A 312 -25.95 -12.77 20.75
C VAL A 312 -25.85 -11.90 22.01
N SER A 313 -24.69 -11.29 22.25
CA SER A 313 -24.50 -10.38 23.40
C SER A 313 -25.40 -9.15 23.31
N SER A 314 -25.55 -8.56 22.13
CA SER A 314 -26.47 -7.45 21.86
C SER A 314 -27.91 -7.80 22.24
N ARG A 315 -28.36 -9.00 21.86
CA ARG A 315 -29.70 -9.49 22.19
C ARG A 315 -29.87 -9.68 23.69
N ALA A 316 -28.89 -10.26 24.36
CA ALA A 316 -28.92 -10.43 25.81
C ALA A 316 -29.00 -9.08 26.55
N ILE A 317 -28.28 -8.05 26.09
CA ILE A 317 -28.39 -6.70 26.66
C ILE A 317 -29.78 -6.12 26.41
N ALA A 318 -30.31 -6.25 25.19
CA ALA A 318 -31.65 -5.77 24.85
C ALA A 318 -32.76 -6.43 25.69
N GLU A 319 -32.62 -7.73 25.99
CA GLU A 319 -33.55 -8.46 26.87
C GLU A 319 -33.53 -7.96 28.32
N LEU A 320 -32.45 -7.31 28.77
CA LEU A 320 -32.35 -6.72 30.12
C LEU A 320 -32.99 -5.32 30.23
N VAL A 321 -33.24 -4.64 29.12
CA VAL A 321 -33.81 -3.28 29.10
C VAL A 321 -35.24 -3.27 29.66
N GLU A 322 -36.10 -4.19 29.24
CA GLU A 322 -37.50 -4.22 29.68
C GLU A 322 -37.66 -4.52 31.18
N PRO A 323 -37.00 -5.55 31.76
CA PRO A 323 -36.99 -5.75 33.22
C PRO A 323 -36.43 -4.54 33.98
N SER A 324 -35.42 -3.87 33.43
CA SER A 324 -34.84 -2.66 34.01
C SER A 324 -35.87 -1.54 34.11
N LYS A 325 -36.57 -1.23 33.03
CA LYS A 325 -37.66 -0.23 33.01
C LYS A 325 -38.79 -0.56 33.99
N ALA A 326 -39.15 -1.85 34.11
CA ALA A 326 -40.15 -2.28 35.06
C ALA A 326 -39.74 -2.02 36.52
N ILE A 327 -38.47 -2.31 36.87
CA ILE A 327 -37.92 -2.02 38.22
C ILE A 327 -37.91 -0.51 38.47
N GLU A 328 -37.45 0.30 37.51
CA GLU A 328 -37.48 1.76 37.60
C GLU A 328 -38.89 2.27 37.89
N SER A 329 -39.90 1.80 37.13
CA SER A 329 -41.29 2.19 37.30
C SER A 329 -41.84 1.84 38.69
N HIS A 330 -41.56 0.65 39.21
CA HIS A 330 -42.01 0.24 40.56
C HIS A 330 -41.34 1.06 41.67
N LEU A 331 -40.06 1.40 41.51
CA LEU A 331 -39.34 2.23 42.46
C LEU A 331 -39.86 3.68 42.42
N ASP A 332 -40.15 4.22 41.22
CA ASP A 332 -40.74 5.54 41.04
C ASP A 332 -42.15 5.63 41.65
N GLU A 333 -42.98 4.61 41.46
CA GLU A 333 -44.29 4.49 42.12
C GLU A 333 -44.14 4.44 43.64
N SER A 334 -43.19 3.67 44.16
CA SER A 334 -42.89 3.59 45.59
C SER A 334 -42.51 4.96 46.16
N VAL A 335 -41.68 5.71 45.44
CA VAL A 335 -41.30 7.09 45.78
C VAL A 335 -42.51 8.02 45.80
N LYS A 336 -43.42 7.93 44.83
CA LYS A 336 -44.67 8.72 44.79
C LYS A 336 -45.60 8.40 45.95
N ILE A 337 -45.72 7.12 46.33
CA ILE A 337 -46.48 6.69 47.51
C ILE A 337 -45.88 7.32 48.78
N MET A 338 -44.56 7.24 48.95
CA MET A 338 -43.86 7.87 50.07
C MET A 338 -44.05 9.40 50.07
N GLY A 339 -44.04 10.03 48.90
CA GLY A 339 -44.35 11.45 48.73
C GLY A 339 -45.75 11.84 49.21
N ASN A 340 -46.76 11.03 48.92
CA ASN A 340 -48.11 11.22 49.43
C ASN A 340 -48.18 11.01 50.96
N MET A 341 -47.48 9.99 51.48
CA MET A 341 -47.39 9.76 52.92
C MET A 341 -46.76 10.94 53.66
N ALA A 342 -45.73 11.57 53.08
CA ALA A 342 -45.02 12.70 53.66
C ALA A 342 -45.88 13.97 53.88
N ARG A 343 -47.13 14.01 53.37
CA ARG A 343 -48.10 15.06 53.66
C ARG A 343 -48.74 14.91 55.05
N ASP A 344 -48.70 13.71 55.60
CA ASP A 344 -49.20 13.44 56.93
C ASP A 344 -48.14 13.78 57.98
N ALA A 345 -48.58 14.38 59.09
CA ALA A 345 -47.70 14.81 60.15
C ALA A 345 -46.83 13.67 60.71
N PHE A 346 -47.22 12.40 60.67
CA PHE A 346 -46.40 11.29 61.18
C PHE A 346 -45.22 10.93 60.26
N TYR A 347 -45.33 11.17 58.96
CA TYR A 347 -44.33 10.79 57.95
C TYR A 347 -43.65 12.00 57.31
N MET A 348 -44.03 13.21 57.71
CA MET A 348 -43.49 14.45 57.19
C MET A 348 -41.96 14.50 57.30
N LEU A 349 -41.31 14.67 56.16
CA LEU A 349 -39.85 14.68 56.05
C LEU A 349 -39.23 15.90 56.72
N ASP A 350 -38.00 15.73 57.21
CA ASP A 350 -37.14 16.82 57.62
C ASP A 350 -36.69 17.67 56.41
N ASN A 351 -36.60 18.99 56.61
CA ASN A 351 -36.15 19.94 55.59
C ASN A 351 -34.75 19.60 55.07
N GLN A 352 -33.89 18.95 55.89
CA GLN A 352 -32.55 18.53 55.50
C GLN A 352 -32.55 17.55 54.32
N ILE A 353 -33.59 16.71 54.16
CA ILE A 353 -33.69 15.76 53.05
C ILE A 353 -33.83 16.51 51.72
N ILE A 354 -34.63 17.57 51.70
CA ILE A 354 -34.80 18.43 50.52
C ILE A 354 -33.53 19.22 50.24
N LEU A 355 -32.93 19.80 51.27
CA LEU A 355 -31.66 20.54 51.11
C LEU A 355 -30.58 19.65 50.48
N ASN A 356 -30.48 18.40 50.92
CA ASN A 356 -29.55 17.43 50.34
C ASN A 356 -29.91 17.10 48.88
N CYS A 357 -31.21 16.93 48.57
CA CYS A 357 -31.68 16.70 47.20
C CYS A 357 -31.34 17.87 46.26
N LEU A 358 -31.65 19.11 46.66
CA LEU A 358 -31.37 20.31 45.86
C LEU A 358 -29.87 20.51 45.62
N ASN A 359 -29.03 20.28 46.63
CA ASN A 359 -27.57 20.34 46.45
C ASN A 359 -27.06 19.27 45.47
N ARG A 360 -27.58 18.04 45.55
CA ARG A 360 -27.26 16.98 44.57
C ARG A 360 -27.76 17.32 43.17
N ALA A 361 -28.95 17.91 43.06
CA ALA A 361 -29.50 18.36 41.80
C ALA A 361 -28.60 19.40 41.12
N ILE A 362 -28.12 20.40 41.86
CA ILE A 362 -27.16 21.40 41.36
C ILE A 362 -25.94 20.71 40.73
N SER A 363 -25.27 19.84 41.48
CA SER A 363 -24.08 19.14 41.00
C SER A 363 -24.37 18.28 39.77
N ALA A 364 -25.49 17.55 39.76
CA ALA A 364 -25.88 16.70 38.64
C ALA A 364 -26.19 17.50 37.35
N HIS A 365 -26.86 18.64 37.46
CA HIS A 365 -27.19 19.48 36.31
C HIS A 365 -25.94 20.20 35.76
N GLN A 366 -24.99 20.56 36.62
CA GLN A 366 -23.69 21.07 36.18
C GLN A 366 -22.89 20.01 35.42
N ALA A 367 -22.86 18.77 35.93
CA ALA A 367 -22.22 17.66 35.24
C ALA A 367 -22.91 17.36 33.88
N TRP A 368 -24.24 17.37 33.85
CA TRP A 368 -25.04 17.21 32.63
C TRP A 368 -24.71 18.28 31.60
N LEU A 369 -24.58 19.55 32.01
CA LEU A 369 -24.18 20.65 31.13
C LEU A 369 -22.75 20.46 30.61
N GLY A 370 -21.83 19.95 31.44
CA GLY A 370 -20.48 19.59 31.01
C GLY A 370 -20.47 18.50 29.93
N THR A 371 -21.29 17.46 30.07
CA THR A 371 -21.47 16.45 29.01
C THR A 371 -22.00 17.07 27.73
N LEU A 372 -22.96 17.99 27.83
CA LEU A 372 -23.51 18.68 26.68
C LEU A 372 -22.46 19.58 25.98
N GLN A 373 -21.58 20.22 26.75
CA GLN A 373 -20.44 20.99 26.25
C GLN A 373 -19.48 20.11 25.45
N ASP A 374 -19.18 18.92 25.97
CA ASP A 374 -18.33 17.96 25.30
C ASP A 374 -18.93 17.53 23.95
N ILE A 375 -20.22 17.19 23.92
CA ILE A 375 -20.93 16.83 22.68
C ILE A 375 -20.86 17.99 21.68
N ALA A 376 -21.08 19.24 22.14
CA ALA A 376 -21.01 20.40 21.26
C ALA A 376 -19.61 20.62 20.65
N ARG A 377 -18.55 20.27 21.39
CA ARG A 377 -17.16 20.42 20.97
C ARG A 377 -16.69 19.29 20.05
N THR A 378 -17.01 18.04 20.39
CA THR A 378 -16.50 16.87 19.66
C THR A 378 -17.41 16.44 18.52
N GLY A 379 -18.70 16.77 18.60
CA GLY A 379 -19.72 16.21 17.70
C GLY A 379 -20.01 14.72 17.95
N GLU A 380 -19.46 14.14 19.02
CA GLU A 380 -19.66 12.73 19.36
C GLU A 380 -20.83 12.57 20.34
N LEU A 381 -21.71 11.60 20.08
CA LEU A 381 -22.80 11.29 21.00
C LEU A 381 -22.25 10.68 22.29
N LYS A 382 -22.71 11.22 23.43
CA LYS A 382 -22.50 10.65 24.76
C LYS A 382 -23.84 10.32 25.39
N ALA A 383 -23.85 9.34 26.30
CA ALA A 383 -25.04 9.01 27.08
C ALA A 383 -25.49 10.24 27.89
N LEU A 384 -26.74 10.65 27.68
CA LEU A 384 -27.31 11.85 28.31
C LEU A 384 -28.79 11.61 28.61
N GLN A 385 -29.19 11.73 29.87
CA GLN A 385 -30.61 11.64 30.26
C GLN A 385 -31.35 12.89 29.76
N THR A 386 -32.26 12.70 28.81
CA THR A 386 -33.05 13.80 28.22
C THR A 386 -34.47 13.86 28.75
N ASP A 387 -34.94 12.81 29.43
CA ASP A 387 -36.21 12.84 30.13
C ASP A 387 -36.03 13.51 31.49
N CYS A 388 -36.56 14.74 31.61
CA CYS A 388 -36.55 15.51 32.85
C CYS A 388 -37.28 14.81 34.01
N THR A 389 -38.18 13.86 33.74
CA THR A 389 -38.90 13.13 34.79
C THR A 389 -38.08 11.99 35.38
N LYS A 390 -37.10 11.49 34.62
CA LYS A 390 -36.19 10.40 35.01
C LYS A 390 -34.85 10.87 35.58
N CYS A 391 -34.63 12.18 35.67
CA CYS A 391 -33.43 12.70 36.33
C CYS A 391 -33.63 12.65 37.86
N GLY A 392 -32.54 12.66 38.63
CA GLY A 392 -32.67 12.52 40.08
C GLY A 392 -33.41 13.65 40.78
N PHE A 393 -33.40 14.86 40.21
CA PHE A 393 -34.29 15.93 40.66
C PHE A 393 -35.73 15.69 40.22
N GLY A 394 -35.97 15.20 39.00
CA GLY A 394 -37.29 14.88 38.46
C GLY A 394 -38.08 13.93 39.34
N HIS A 395 -37.51 12.77 39.70
CA HIS A 395 -38.15 11.82 40.62
C HIS A 395 -38.55 12.48 41.94
N PHE A 396 -37.68 13.34 42.48
CA PHE A 396 -37.98 14.08 43.70
C PHE A 396 -39.09 15.12 43.50
N TYR A 397 -38.99 15.91 42.44
CA TYR A 397 -39.87 17.02 42.11
C TYR A 397 -41.33 16.57 41.93
N PHE A 398 -41.54 15.45 41.24
CA PHE A 398 -42.88 14.93 40.98
C PHE A 398 -43.48 14.16 42.16
N ALA A 399 -42.64 13.61 43.05
CA ALA A 399 -43.10 12.85 44.21
C ALA A 399 -43.37 13.72 45.45
N PHE A 400 -42.51 14.69 45.74
CA PHE A 400 -42.56 15.48 46.97
C PHE A 400 -42.92 16.94 46.66
N LYS A 401 -44.11 17.37 47.10
CA LYS A 401 -44.60 18.75 46.87
C LYS A 401 -44.64 19.55 48.18
N PRO A 402 -43.81 20.61 48.33
CA PRO A 402 -43.89 21.52 49.46
C PRO A 402 -45.23 22.25 49.50
N VAL A 403 -45.77 22.44 50.71
CA VAL A 403 -47.07 23.10 50.94
C VAL A 403 -46.89 24.54 51.45
N ASN A 404 -45.72 24.85 52.00
CA ASN A 404 -45.44 26.16 52.55
C ASN A 404 -45.44 27.25 51.45
N PRO A 405 -46.27 28.31 51.57
CA PRO A 405 -46.44 29.33 50.53
C PRO A 405 -45.15 30.04 50.12
N LYS A 406 -44.18 30.18 51.03
CA LYS A 406 -42.87 30.80 50.73
C LYS A 406 -42.01 29.94 49.79
N VAL A 407 -42.28 28.63 49.73
CA VAL A 407 -41.54 27.65 48.92
C VAL A 407 -42.31 27.31 47.65
N THR A 408 -43.63 27.12 47.74
CA THR A 408 -44.48 26.67 46.62
C THR A 408 -44.36 27.56 45.39
N GLY A 409 -44.30 28.89 45.56
CA GLY A 409 -44.18 29.82 44.44
C GLY A 409 -42.90 29.66 43.61
N ILE A 410 -41.76 29.38 44.27
CA ILE A 410 -40.49 29.12 43.58
C ILE A 410 -40.50 27.69 43.01
N TRP A 411 -41.06 26.74 43.76
CA TRP A 411 -41.14 25.33 43.37
C TRP A 411 -41.90 25.11 42.06
N GLU A 412 -43.10 25.68 41.92
CA GLU A 412 -43.92 25.53 40.71
C GLU A 412 -43.27 26.15 39.47
N GLY A 413 -42.48 27.22 39.65
CA GLY A 413 -41.73 27.87 38.58
C GLY A 413 -40.58 27.01 37.99
N LEU A 414 -40.17 25.95 38.68
CA LEU A 414 -39.09 25.08 38.23
C LEU A 414 -39.50 24.14 37.09
N ASP A 415 -40.75 23.69 36.99
CA ASP A 415 -41.16 22.66 36.01
C ASP A 415 -40.82 23.07 34.58
N THR A 416 -41.24 24.27 34.17
CA THR A 416 -41.02 24.76 32.81
C THR A 416 -39.53 24.97 32.53
N LYS A 417 -38.78 25.55 33.47
CA LYS A 417 -37.33 25.80 33.32
C LYS A 417 -36.55 24.49 33.21
N HIS A 418 -36.90 23.50 34.04
CA HIS A 418 -36.29 22.17 34.05
C HIS A 418 -36.58 21.40 32.76
N ARG A 419 -37.82 21.42 32.25
CA ARG A 419 -38.19 20.83 30.95
C ARG A 419 -37.41 21.48 29.81
N ASN A 420 -37.33 22.81 29.77
CA ASN A 420 -36.61 23.54 28.74
C ASN A 420 -35.10 23.21 28.73
N PHE A 421 -34.51 23.04 29.91
CA PHE A 421 -33.11 22.63 30.05
C PHE A 421 -32.87 21.25 29.43
N HIS A 422 -33.67 20.24 29.81
CA HIS A 422 -33.55 18.89 29.26
C HIS A 422 -33.89 18.78 27.77
N ALA A 423 -34.84 19.60 27.28
CA ALA A 423 -35.17 19.67 25.86
C ALA A 423 -33.97 20.05 24.98
N CYS A 424 -33.03 20.86 25.51
CA CYS A 424 -31.78 21.17 24.81
C CYS A 424 -30.92 19.91 24.58
N GLY A 425 -30.97 18.93 25.50
CA GLY A 425 -30.30 17.64 25.32
C GLY A 425 -30.91 16.81 24.19
N THR A 426 -32.24 16.74 24.10
CA THR A 426 -32.95 16.07 22.99
C THR A 426 -32.60 16.73 21.65
N GLU A 427 -32.60 18.06 21.61
CA GLU A 427 -32.24 18.84 20.43
C GLU A 427 -30.78 18.60 20.01
N MET A 428 -29.85 18.56 20.98
CA MET A 428 -28.43 18.27 20.75
C MET A 428 -28.24 16.89 20.11
N ILE A 429 -28.83 15.84 20.69
CA ILE A 429 -28.72 14.47 20.17
C ILE A 429 -29.29 14.39 18.74
N SER A 430 -30.42 15.04 18.47
CA SER A 430 -31.01 15.09 17.13
C SER A 430 -30.13 15.85 16.12
N ALA A 431 -29.51 16.95 16.54
CA ALA A 431 -28.61 17.72 15.68
C ALA A 431 -27.36 16.94 15.29
N VAL A 432 -26.75 16.21 16.24
CA VAL A 432 -25.58 15.34 15.97
C VAL A 432 -25.96 14.20 15.02
N ARG A 433 -27.07 13.50 15.27
CA ARG A 433 -27.54 12.41 14.38
C ARG A 433 -27.85 12.89 12.96
N ALA A 434 -28.26 14.15 12.80
CA ALA A 434 -28.52 14.77 11.51
C ALA A 434 -27.27 15.41 10.87
N GLY A 435 -26.09 15.31 11.48
CA GLY A 435 -24.85 15.93 10.99
C GLY A 435 -24.84 17.47 11.02
N ARG A 436 -25.73 18.10 11.81
CA ARG A 436 -25.88 19.57 11.87
C ARG A 436 -24.91 20.19 12.88
N ASN A 437 -23.61 20.08 12.61
CA ASN A 437 -22.55 20.49 13.54
C ASN A 437 -22.54 22.01 13.82
N SER A 438 -22.99 22.84 12.88
CA SER A 438 -23.07 24.30 13.06
C SER A 438 -24.10 24.75 14.09
N ALA A 439 -25.09 23.91 14.41
CA ALA A 439 -26.14 24.23 15.37
C ALA A 439 -25.78 23.86 16.82
N LEU A 440 -24.76 23.01 17.03
CA LEU A 440 -24.45 22.42 18.34
C LEU A 440 -24.06 23.47 19.39
N GLN A 441 -23.19 24.40 19.02
CA GLN A 441 -22.75 25.47 19.92
C GLN A 441 -23.92 26.35 20.38
N GLY A 442 -24.84 26.69 19.48
CA GLY A 442 -26.04 27.49 19.82
C GLY A 442 -27.01 26.76 20.75
N ILE A 443 -27.13 25.42 20.61
CA ILE A 443 -27.93 24.60 21.53
C ILE A 443 -27.28 24.58 22.93
N TYR A 444 -25.95 24.48 23.01
CA TYR A 444 -25.22 24.53 24.27
C TYR A 444 -25.38 25.88 25.00
N GLU A 445 -25.25 27.00 24.29
CA GLU A 445 -25.42 28.36 24.86
C GLU A 445 -26.82 28.57 25.42
N ARG A 446 -27.86 28.04 24.74
CA ARG A 446 -29.23 28.02 25.25
C ARG A 446 -29.35 27.16 26.51
N ALA A 447 -28.75 25.98 26.54
CA ALA A 447 -28.74 25.12 27.71
C ALA A 447 -28.01 25.77 28.91
N GLU A 448 -26.91 26.47 28.66
CA GLU A 448 -26.18 27.23 29.68
C GLU A 448 -27.03 28.36 30.26
N ALA A 449 -27.75 29.11 29.41
CA ALA A 449 -28.69 30.13 29.86
C ALA A 449 -29.80 29.53 30.75
N CYS A 450 -30.45 28.44 30.30
CA CYS A 450 -31.45 27.71 31.09
C CYS A 450 -30.87 27.20 32.43
N SER A 451 -29.64 26.67 32.42
CA SER A 451 -28.96 26.18 33.62
C SER A 451 -28.74 27.30 34.64
N ARG A 452 -28.28 28.48 34.20
CA ARG A 452 -28.08 29.62 35.10
C ARG A 452 -29.37 30.04 35.81
N GLU A 453 -30.48 30.09 35.09
CA GLU A 453 -31.79 30.39 35.68
C GLU A 453 -32.23 29.32 36.68
N LEU A 454 -32.13 28.04 36.32
CA LEU A 454 -32.53 26.92 37.18
C LEU A 454 -31.69 26.84 38.46
N LEU A 455 -30.36 27.02 38.34
CA LEU A 455 -29.44 27.03 39.48
C LEU A 455 -29.69 28.23 40.41
N SER A 456 -30.11 29.37 39.86
CA SER A 456 -30.51 30.53 40.67
C SER A 456 -31.73 30.20 41.54
N ASP A 457 -32.75 29.56 40.97
CA ASP A 457 -33.96 29.17 41.70
C ASP A 457 -33.67 28.08 42.75
N PHE A 458 -32.82 27.10 42.44
CA PHE A 458 -32.38 26.10 43.43
C PHE A 458 -31.69 26.76 44.64
N ARG A 459 -30.82 27.75 44.42
CA ARG A 459 -30.16 28.47 45.51
C ARG A 459 -31.15 29.31 46.31
N ALA A 460 -32.12 29.96 45.67
CA ALA A 460 -33.17 30.71 46.35
C ALA A 460 -34.06 29.80 47.22
N LEU A 461 -34.40 28.60 46.72
CA LEU A 461 -35.09 27.56 47.49
C LEU A 461 -34.27 27.11 48.69
N ILE A 462 -32.99 26.78 48.51
CA ILE A 462 -32.09 26.37 49.60
C ILE A 462 -32.08 27.44 50.70
N GLN A 463 -31.86 28.71 50.36
CA GLN A 463 -31.84 29.81 51.33
C GLN A 463 -33.18 29.96 52.07
N THR A 464 -34.30 29.85 51.35
CA THR A 464 -35.64 29.96 51.96
C THR A 464 -35.92 28.80 52.92
N ILE A 465 -35.55 27.58 52.54
CA ILE A 465 -35.73 26.37 53.35
C ILE A 465 -34.82 26.42 54.59
N GLU A 466 -33.59 26.89 54.47
CA GLU A 466 -32.68 27.08 55.62
C GLU A 466 -33.23 28.10 56.62
N LEU A 467 -33.82 29.20 56.13
CA LEU A 467 -34.47 30.20 56.99
C LEU A 467 -35.65 29.59 57.75
N LEU A 468 -36.54 28.87 57.04
CA LEU A 468 -37.68 28.19 57.64
C LEU A 468 -37.24 27.12 58.66
N SER A 469 -36.16 26.40 58.37
CA SER A 469 -35.58 25.41 59.29
C SER A 469 -35.09 26.05 60.59
N ARG A 470 -34.50 27.26 60.54
CA ARG A 470 -34.13 28.04 61.74
C ARG A 470 -35.33 28.52 62.53
N GLU A 471 -36.43 28.81 61.85
CA GLU A 471 -37.74 29.16 62.44
C GLU A 471 -38.51 27.91 62.95
N GLN A 472 -37.93 26.71 62.83
CA GLN A 472 -38.57 25.42 63.12
C GLN A 472 -39.86 25.16 62.33
N VAL A 473 -39.99 25.78 61.15
CA VAL A 473 -41.12 25.58 60.23
C VAL A 473 -40.74 24.54 59.18
N ARG A 474 -41.54 23.48 59.09
CA ARG A 474 -41.38 22.47 58.04
C ARG A 474 -42.03 22.93 56.75
N ILE A 475 -41.47 22.55 55.61
CA ILE A 475 -41.97 23.04 54.32
C ILE A 475 -43.11 22.21 53.74
N PHE A 476 -43.38 21.06 54.34
CA PHE A 476 -44.52 20.18 54.07
C PHE A 476 -45.68 20.40 55.04
N GLU A 477 -45.48 21.27 56.03
CA GLU A 477 -46.49 21.78 56.98
C GLU A 477 -47.06 23.09 56.45
#